data_AF-A0A0N8TD50-F1
#
_entry.id   AF-A0A0N8TD50-F1
#
_cell.length_a   1.000
_cell.length_b   1.000
_cell.length_c   1.000
_cell.angle_alpha   90.00
_cell.angle_beta   90.00
_cell.angle_gamma   90.00
#
_symmetry.space_group_name_H-M   'P 1'
#
loop_
_entity.id
_entity.type
_entity.pdbx_description
1 polymer ?
#
loop_
_entity_poly.entity_id
_entity_poly.type
_entity_poly.pdbx_seq_one_letter_code
_entity_poly.pdbx_strand_id
1 'polypeptide(L)'
;MIKNVVTVMYWTWQGRRVGNKVARLMEIRPSLYHSAMEEGGCQLHLMKLYHLKKMGVPLELIAHDSCKFLFVGLVCIEQAFGPQALIESAKFKVVQCDIKNYDGAGSCFL
;
A
#
# COMPACT_ATOMS: atom_id res chain seq x y z
N MET A 1 16.27 -23.94 -10.66
CA MET A 1 15.11 -23.18 -11.19
C MET A 1 13.88 -23.28 -10.28
N ILE A 2 13.40 -24.49 -9.94
CA ILE A 2 12.19 -24.71 -9.11
C ILE A 2 12.30 -24.06 -7.70
N LYS A 3 13.45 -24.18 -7.03
CA LYS A 3 13.67 -23.56 -5.70
C LYS A 3 13.42 -22.04 -5.71
N ASN A 4 13.86 -21.36 -6.77
CA ASN A 4 13.74 -19.90 -6.87
C ASN A 4 12.28 -19.47 -7.09
N VAL A 5 11.48 -20.26 -7.82
CA VAL A 5 10.06 -19.98 -8.03
C VAL A 5 9.27 -20.11 -6.73
N VAL A 6 9.52 -21.19 -5.97
CA VAL A 6 8.87 -21.42 -4.67
C VAL A 6 9.19 -20.28 -3.69
N THR A 7 10.44 -19.82 -3.68
CA THR A 7 10.85 -18.68 -2.86
C THR A 7 10.13 -17.39 -3.24
N VAL A 8 10.03 -17.07 -4.54
CA VAL A 8 9.31 -15.88 -5.01
C VAL A 8 7.82 -15.96 -4.66
N MET A 9 7.18 -17.12 -4.86
CA MET A 9 5.78 -17.33 -4.47
C MET A 9 5.56 -17.16 -2.97
N TYR A 10 6.49 -17.64 -2.15
CA TYR A 10 6.43 -17.45 -0.71
C TYR A 10 6.53 -15.96 -0.34
N TRP A 11 7.47 -15.22 -0.94
CA TRP A 11 7.64 -13.79 -0.70
C TRP A 11 6.40 -12.98 -1.11
N THR A 12 5.84 -13.24 -2.29
CA THR A 12 4.63 -12.55 -2.74
C THR A 12 3.42 -12.87 -1.87
N TRP A 13 3.28 -14.12 -1.42
CA TRP A 13 2.23 -14.51 -0.47
C TRP A 13 2.35 -13.78 0.88
N GLN A 14 3.56 -13.72 1.45
CA GLN A 14 3.80 -12.95 2.68
C GLN A 14 3.57 -11.45 2.47
N GLY A 15 4.04 -10.91 1.35
CA GLY A 15 3.80 -9.53 0.93
C GLY A 15 2.32 -9.19 0.86
N ARG A 16 1.50 -10.09 0.28
CA ARG A 16 0.04 -9.96 0.24
C ARG A 16 -0.56 -9.89 1.65
N ARG A 17 -0.08 -10.71 2.58
CA ARG A 17 -0.55 -10.67 3.98
C ARG A 17 -0.22 -9.34 4.65
N VAL A 18 0.95 -8.77 4.38
CA VAL A 18 1.33 -7.44 4.87
C VAL A 18 0.44 -6.36 4.24
N GLY A 19 0.28 -6.36 2.92
CA GLY A 19 -0.60 -5.41 2.22
C GLY A 19 -2.04 -5.45 2.73
N ASN A 20 -2.59 -6.64 3.00
CA ASN A 20 -3.91 -6.79 3.59
C ASN A 20 -4.03 -6.18 5.01
N LYS A 21 -2.93 -6.13 5.77
CA LYS A 21 -2.90 -5.47 7.09
C LYS A 21 -2.83 -3.96 6.93
N VAL A 22 -1.98 -3.46 6.03
CA VAL A 22 -1.86 -2.04 5.71
C VAL A 22 -3.19 -1.49 5.17
N ALA A 23 -3.81 -2.19 4.23
CA ALA A 23 -5.11 -1.81 3.68
C ALA A 23 -6.18 -1.68 4.79
N ARG A 24 -6.21 -2.63 5.74
CA ARG A 24 -7.13 -2.55 6.90
C ARG A 24 -6.80 -1.38 7.82
N LEU A 25 -5.52 -1.10 8.08
CA LEU A 25 -5.09 0.05 8.87
C LEU A 25 -5.55 1.38 8.24
N MET A 26 -5.51 1.46 6.91
CA MET A 26 -5.98 2.62 6.15
C MET A 26 -7.49 2.59 5.88
N GLU A 27 -8.20 1.56 6.34
CA GLU A 27 -9.62 1.31 6.07
C GLU A 27 -9.97 1.24 4.56
N ILE A 28 -9.03 0.79 3.72
CA ILE A 28 -9.21 0.58 2.28
C ILE A 28 -9.45 -0.91 2.02
N ARG A 29 -10.36 -1.23 1.09
CA ARG A 29 -10.60 -2.62 0.68
C ARG A 29 -9.28 -3.23 0.17
N PRO A 30 -8.84 -4.41 0.66
CA PRO A 30 -7.52 -4.93 0.30
C PRO A 30 -7.29 -5.15 -1.20
N SER A 31 -8.32 -5.57 -1.95
CA SER A 31 -8.21 -5.70 -3.40
C SER A 31 -7.94 -4.35 -4.07
N LEU A 32 -8.66 -3.31 -3.66
CA LEU A 32 -8.50 -1.95 -4.20
C LEU A 32 -7.13 -1.37 -3.83
N TYR A 33 -6.65 -1.59 -2.61
CA TYR A 33 -5.30 -1.22 -2.19
C TYR A 33 -4.23 -1.82 -3.11
N HIS A 34 -4.31 -3.14 -3.37
CA HIS A 34 -3.31 -3.81 -4.20
C HIS A 34 -3.34 -3.33 -5.65
N SER A 35 -4.53 -3.17 -6.24
CA SER A 35 -4.67 -2.61 -7.59
C SER A 35 -4.15 -1.18 -7.65
N ALA A 36 -4.51 -0.32 -6.70
CA ALA A 36 -4.04 1.06 -6.67
C ALA A 36 -2.52 1.17 -6.49
N MET A 37 -1.88 0.28 -5.72
CA MET A 37 -0.42 0.25 -5.63
C MET A 37 0.23 -0.07 -6.97
N GLU A 38 -0.30 -1.05 -7.72
CA GLU A 38 0.23 -1.44 -9.02
C GLU A 38 0.00 -0.32 -10.07
N GLU A 39 -1.23 0.17 -10.20
CA GLU A 39 -1.60 1.24 -11.13
C GLU A 39 -0.87 2.56 -10.81
N GLY A 40 -0.58 2.80 -9.52
CA GLY A 40 0.20 3.94 -9.07
C GLY A 40 1.70 3.84 -9.35
N GLY A 41 2.18 2.75 -9.98
CA GLY A 41 3.56 2.56 -10.37
C GLY A 41 4.44 1.81 -9.38
N CYS A 42 3.88 1.23 -8.30
CA CYS A 42 4.64 0.36 -7.39
C CYS A 42 4.75 -1.06 -7.97
N GLN A 43 5.54 -1.23 -9.02
CA GLN A 43 5.85 -2.56 -9.56
C GLN A 43 6.43 -3.48 -8.47
N LEU A 44 6.03 -4.75 -8.48
CA LEU A 44 6.45 -5.75 -7.48
C LEU A 44 6.15 -5.34 -6.02
N HIS A 45 5.07 -4.58 -5.78
CA HIS A 45 4.68 -4.12 -4.43
C HIS A 45 4.62 -5.23 -3.39
N LEU A 46 4.21 -6.45 -3.76
CA LEU A 46 4.18 -7.58 -2.82
C LEU A 46 5.59 -7.92 -2.30
N MET A 47 6.60 -7.94 -3.16
CA MET A 47 7.98 -8.17 -2.74
C MET A 47 8.49 -7.03 -1.87
N LYS A 48 8.20 -5.79 -2.26
CA LYS A 48 8.53 -4.60 -1.45
C LYS A 48 7.93 -4.70 -0.04
N LEU A 49 6.63 -5.01 0.07
CA LEU A 49 5.92 -5.15 1.35
C LEU A 49 6.49 -6.29 2.21
N TYR A 50 6.87 -7.42 1.60
CA TYR A 50 7.56 -8.49 2.29
C TYR A 50 8.90 -8.02 2.89
N HIS A 51 9.73 -7.33 2.10
CA HIS A 51 11.03 -6.85 2.56
C HIS A 51 10.92 -5.76 3.64
N LEU A 52 10.01 -4.80 3.49
CA LEU A 52 9.74 -3.80 4.53
C LEU A 52 9.35 -4.47 5.85
N LYS A 53 8.47 -5.47 5.82
CA LYS A 53 8.11 -6.20 7.03
C LYS A 53 9.29 -6.99 7.60
N LYS A 54 10.10 -7.62 6.75
CA LYS A 54 11.30 -8.37 7.15
C LYS A 54 12.35 -7.46 7.81
N MET A 55 12.46 -6.21 7.35
CA MET A 55 13.34 -5.19 7.95
C MET A 55 12.77 -4.58 9.25
N GLY A 56 11.60 -5.03 9.70
CA GLY A 56 11.00 -4.55 10.94
C GLY A 56 10.28 -3.21 10.82
N VAL A 57 10.02 -2.72 9.61
CA VAL A 57 9.31 -1.45 9.41
C VAL A 57 7.88 -1.55 9.98
N PRO A 58 7.46 -0.61 10.85
CA PRO A 58 6.09 -0.52 11.37
C PRO A 58 5.04 -0.40 10.25
N LEU A 59 3.83 -0.91 10.48
CA LEU A 59 2.78 -0.92 9.45
C LEU A 59 2.33 0.50 9.08
N GLU A 60 2.43 1.42 10.02
CA GLU A 60 2.08 2.84 9.91
C GLU A 60 3.01 3.54 8.91
N LEU A 61 4.32 3.29 9.01
CA LEU A 61 5.31 3.81 8.06
C LEU A 61 5.17 3.19 6.68
N ILE A 62 4.80 1.90 6.61
CA ILE A 62 4.49 1.24 5.33
C ILE A 62 3.23 1.85 4.70
N ALA A 63 2.20 2.16 5.50
CA ALA A 63 0.98 2.81 5.04
C ALA A 63 1.29 4.19 4.45
N HIS A 64 2.08 4.99 5.18
CA HIS A 64 2.52 6.31 4.73
C HIS A 64 3.34 6.23 3.42
N ASP A 65 4.36 5.37 3.35
CA ASP A 65 5.14 5.19 2.11
C ASP A 65 4.28 4.70 0.92
N SER A 66 3.14 4.05 1.20
CA SER A 66 2.20 3.60 0.17
C SER A 66 1.36 4.74 -0.41
N CYS A 67 1.12 5.82 0.34
CA CYS A 67 0.24 6.94 -0.07
C CYS A 67 0.63 7.52 -1.43
N LYS A 68 1.94 7.69 -1.70
CA LYS A 68 2.45 8.23 -2.95
C LYS A 68 2.07 7.42 -4.20
N PHE A 69 1.84 6.11 -4.05
CA PHE A 69 1.36 5.25 -5.14
C PHE A 69 -0.16 5.17 -5.13
N LEU A 70 -0.77 5.04 -3.94
CA LEU A 70 -2.20 4.82 -3.80
C LEU A 70 -3.03 5.95 -4.40
N PHE A 71 -2.68 7.21 -4.15
CA PHE A 71 -3.49 8.32 -4.67
C PHE A 71 -3.48 8.34 -6.20
N VAL A 72 -2.30 8.21 -6.81
CA VAL A 72 -2.12 8.14 -8.26
C VAL A 72 -2.89 6.96 -8.84
N GLY A 73 -2.71 5.76 -8.27
CA GLY A 73 -3.40 4.57 -8.76
C GLY A 73 -4.92 4.61 -8.61
N LEU A 74 -5.45 5.23 -7.55
CA LEU A 74 -6.88 5.45 -7.40
C LEU A 74 -7.44 6.39 -8.47
N VAL A 75 -6.69 7.44 -8.86
CA VAL A 75 -7.05 8.32 -9.97
C VAL A 75 -7.05 7.54 -11.30
N CYS A 76 -6.05 6.70 -11.55
CA CYS A 76 -6.01 5.85 -12.75
C CYS A 76 -7.20 4.88 -12.83
N ILE A 77 -7.53 4.23 -11.70
CA ILE A 77 -8.69 3.32 -11.63
C ILE A 77 -10.00 4.09 -11.84
N GLU A 78 -10.14 5.28 -11.26
CA GLU A 78 -11.33 6.13 -11.46
C GLU A 78 -11.48 6.56 -12.93
N GLN A 79 -10.38 6.89 -13.61
CA GLN A 79 -10.40 7.23 -15.03
C GLN A 79 -10.84 6.05 -15.90
N ALA A 80 -10.44 4.83 -15.55
CA ALA A 80 -10.76 3.62 -16.32
C ALA A 80 -12.22 3.14 -16.11
N PHE A 81 -12.75 3.23 -14.89
CA PHE A 81 -14.04 2.65 -14.52
C PHE A 81 -15.13 3.68 -14.20
N GLY A 82 -14.79 4.97 -14.26
CA GLY A 82 -15.66 6.05 -13.82
C GLY A 82 -15.67 6.25 -12.31
N PRO A 83 -16.37 7.30 -11.83
CA PRO A 83 -16.47 7.61 -10.42
C PRO A 83 -17.22 6.51 -9.66
N GLN A 84 -16.62 6.04 -8.55
CA GLN A 84 -17.25 5.11 -7.62
C GLN A 84 -17.05 5.59 -6.19
N ALA A 85 -18.10 5.51 -5.37
CA ALA A 85 -18.06 5.93 -3.96
C ALA A 85 -16.94 5.22 -3.17
N LEU A 86 -16.61 3.96 -3.51
CA LEU A 86 -15.52 3.23 -2.90
C LEU A 86 -14.14 3.85 -3.21
N ILE A 87 -13.94 4.32 -4.45
CA ILE A 87 -12.69 4.95 -4.87
C ILE A 87 -12.56 6.34 -4.25
N GLU A 88 -13.64 7.10 -4.24
CA GLU A 88 -13.69 8.42 -3.59
C GLU A 88 -13.38 8.33 -2.09
N SER A 89 -14.02 7.40 -1.38
CA SER A 89 -13.73 7.13 0.03
C SER A 89 -12.27 6.72 0.26
N ALA A 90 -11.71 5.88 -0.63
CA ALA A 90 -10.31 5.47 -0.54
C ALA A 90 -9.35 6.65 -0.76
N LYS A 91 -9.62 7.55 -1.73
CA LYS A 91 -8.79 8.75 -1.95
C LYS A 91 -8.75 9.63 -0.70
N PHE A 92 -9.89 9.86 -0.06
CA PHE A 92 -9.96 10.62 1.19
C PHE A 92 -9.13 9.98 2.31
N LYS A 93 -9.23 8.66 2.48
CA LYS A 93 -8.45 7.89 3.47
C LYS A 93 -6.94 7.97 3.23
N VAL A 94 -6.51 7.96 1.97
CA VAL A 94 -5.09 8.13 1.61
C VAL A 94 -4.59 9.51 2.05
N VAL A 95 -5.32 10.58 1.74
CA VAL A 95 -4.96 11.95 2.16
C VAL A 95 -4.90 12.07 3.69
N GLN A 96 -5.88 11.50 4.40
CA GLN A 96 -5.86 11.48 5.87
C GLN A 96 -4.65 10.72 6.45
N CYS A 97 -4.27 9.60 5.83
CA CYS A 97 -3.11 8.83 6.27
C CYS A 97 -1.81 9.61 6.07
N ASP A 98 -1.69 10.34 4.96
CA ASP A 98 -0.53 11.17 4.63
C ASP A 98 -0.34 12.30 5.66
N ILE A 99 -1.43 13.04 5.96
CA ILE A 99 -1.42 14.15 6.93
C ILE A 99 -1.06 13.67 8.35
N LYS A 100 -1.68 12.58 8.83
CA LYS A 100 -1.45 12.08 10.21
C LYS A 100 0.01 11.71 10.48
N ASN A 101 0.74 11.29 9.45
CA ASN A 101 2.15 10.93 9.58
C ASN A 101 3.08 12.13 9.42
N TYR A 102 2.62 13.22 8.78
CA TYR A 102 3.34 14.49 8.72
C TYR A 102 3.45 15.13 10.12
N ASP A 103 2.37 15.09 10.90
CA ASP A 103 2.34 15.62 12.27
C ASP A 103 3.15 14.75 13.27
N GLY A 104 3.30 13.46 12.99
CA GLY A 104 4.07 12.52 13.82
C GLY A 104 5.59 12.52 13.53
N ALA A 105 6.01 12.97 12.35
CA ALA A 105 7.43 13.04 11.98
C ALA A 105 8.16 14.23 12.61
N GLY A 106 7.43 15.21 13.16
CA GLY A 106 7.98 16.37 13.86
C GLY A 106 8.53 16.09 15.27
N SER A 107 8.32 14.89 15.84
CA SER A 107 8.68 14.59 17.24
C SER A 107 9.67 13.45 17.45
N CYS A 108 10.24 12.87 16.38
CA CYS A 108 11.15 11.72 16.48
C CYS A 108 12.46 11.86 15.67
N PHE A 109 12.89 13.10 15.41
CA PHE A 109 14.21 13.41 14.81
C PHE A 109 14.89 14.65 15.43
N LEU A 110 14.63 14.93 16.71
CA LEU A 110 15.43 15.82 17.54
C LEU A 110 15.82 15.13 18.84
#